data_AF-A0AAN6E8N1-F1
#
_entry.id   AF-A0AAN6E8N1-F1
#
_cell.length_a   1.000
_cell.length_b   1.000
_cell.length_c   1.000
_cell.angle_alpha   90.00
_cell.angle_beta   90.00
_cell.angle_gamma   90.00
#
_symmetry.space_group_name_H-M   'P 1'
#
loop_
_entity.id
_entity.type
_entity.pdbx_description
1 polymer ?
#
loop_
_entity_poly.entity_id
_entity_poly.type
_entity_poly.pdbx_seq_one_letter_code
_entity_poly.pdbx_strand_id
1 'polypeptide(L)'
;MAVFENVSQYSAKHPKPAGITFAYGTAGFRTIGETLDSTVFRVGLLAALRSQSKQGKVIGVMITASHNHERDNGIKLVDPMGEMLQQSWEGYCSEMANAETDDQVVQVLTSIAQAEGIDLSVTPRVVYARDTRPSGPMLQAALEDGLAALAVDATNYGIVTTPQLHYFVRCLNTAGTPAAYGEPTEAGYYERYGQAFLRLVDGRPTPTTLYIDAANGVGAPQVRKLAAAINSPYFNIDVRNCDTETLGKLNIDCGADYVKSNQRQPVGMTMQPGARYCSFDGDADRIVYYYADESGAFCLLDGDKISTLIATYLRDLVSTAGVEDLEVGVVQTAYANGSSTSYIKDTL
;
A
#
# COMPACT_ATOMS: atom_id res chain seq x y z
N MET A 1 2.91 34.71 0.37
CA MET A 1 2.77 34.81 1.84
C MET A 1 1.33 34.55 2.27
N ALA A 2 0.31 35.17 1.65
CA ALA A 2 -1.10 34.94 2.03
C ALA A 2 -1.55 33.46 2.11
N VAL A 3 -1.06 32.61 1.20
CA VAL A 3 -1.45 31.18 1.12
C VAL A 3 -1.04 30.37 2.36
N PHE A 4 0.01 30.78 3.09
CA PHE A 4 0.53 30.03 4.24
C PHE A 4 0.24 30.71 5.58
N GLU A 5 -0.59 31.76 5.61
CA GLU A 5 -0.86 32.54 6.83
C GLU A 5 -1.39 31.68 7.99
N ASN A 6 -2.21 30.68 7.68
CA ASN A 6 -2.79 29.80 8.70
C ASN A 6 -1.86 28.66 9.13
N VAL A 7 -0.78 28.37 8.38
CA VAL A 7 0.04 27.17 8.60
C VAL A 7 0.68 27.19 9.99
N SER A 8 1.21 28.33 10.44
CA SER A 8 1.84 28.43 11.77
C SER A 8 0.84 28.15 12.89
N GLN A 9 -0.41 28.60 12.75
CA GLN A 9 -1.45 28.37 13.76
C GLN A 9 -1.80 26.88 13.89
N TYR A 10 -1.88 26.15 12.76
CA TYR A 10 -2.11 24.71 12.79
C TYR A 10 -0.86 23.96 13.27
N SER A 11 0.33 24.34 12.80
CA SER A 11 1.61 23.75 13.19
C SER A 11 1.85 23.79 14.70
N ALA A 12 1.46 24.87 15.37
CA ALA A 12 1.58 25.01 16.82
C ALA A 12 0.80 23.94 17.61
N LYS A 13 -0.21 23.29 17.02
CA LYS A 13 -0.95 22.16 17.62
C LYS A 13 -0.21 20.83 17.52
N HIS A 14 0.77 20.74 16.62
CA HIS A 14 1.49 19.51 16.26
C HIS A 14 3.00 19.68 16.47
N PRO A 15 3.46 19.91 17.72
CA PRO A 15 4.87 20.17 18.00
C PRO A 15 5.74 18.96 17.66
N LYS A 16 6.92 19.22 17.07
CA LYS A 16 7.91 18.18 16.78
C LYS A 16 8.46 17.59 18.10
N PRO A 17 8.51 16.25 18.26
CA PRO A 17 9.16 15.64 19.41
C PRO A 17 10.66 15.98 19.47
N ALA A 18 11.14 16.34 20.66
CA ALA A 18 12.54 16.67 20.89
C ALA A 18 13.46 15.45 20.70
N GLY A 19 14.63 15.65 20.08
CA GLY A 19 15.67 14.63 19.94
C GLY A 19 15.36 13.53 18.91
N ILE A 20 14.27 13.65 18.14
CA ILE A 20 13.95 12.74 17.04
C ILE A 20 14.33 13.39 15.71
N THR A 21 15.02 12.64 14.85
CA THR A 21 15.26 12.98 13.45
C THR A 21 14.48 12.02 12.58
N PHE A 22 13.67 12.55 11.67
CA PHE A 22 12.87 11.77 10.75
C PHE A 22 13.55 11.67 9.38
N ALA A 23 13.39 10.54 8.71
CA ALA A 23 13.88 10.36 7.34
C ALA A 23 12.77 9.70 6.51
N TYR A 24 12.51 10.25 5.32
CA TYR A 24 11.60 9.65 4.36
C TYR A 24 12.34 8.58 3.58
N GLY A 25 11.96 7.32 3.75
CA GLY A 25 12.52 6.21 2.99
C GLY A 25 11.62 5.78 1.83
N THR A 26 11.98 4.66 1.20
CA THR A 26 11.23 4.06 0.09
C THR A 26 9.76 3.76 0.40
N ALA A 27 9.41 3.63 1.69
CA ALA A 27 8.05 3.37 2.15
C ALA A 27 7.48 4.50 3.01
N GLY A 28 8.02 5.71 2.86
CA GLY A 28 7.65 6.90 3.63
C GLY A 28 8.29 6.98 5.01
N PHE A 29 7.65 7.70 5.93
CA PHE A 29 8.05 7.72 7.34
C PHE A 29 7.48 6.51 8.06
N ARG A 30 8.29 5.83 8.86
CA ARG A 30 7.86 4.71 9.71
C ARG A 30 8.61 4.73 11.03
N THR A 31 7.88 4.76 12.14
CA THR A 31 8.41 4.70 13.51
C THR A 31 7.25 4.43 14.49
N ILE A 32 7.47 4.62 15.79
CA ILE A 32 6.43 4.55 16.81
C ILE A 32 5.28 5.52 16.46
N GLY A 33 4.04 5.02 16.40
CA GLY A 33 2.89 5.80 15.94
C GLY A 33 2.66 7.08 16.74
N GLU A 34 2.88 7.04 18.05
CA GLU A 34 2.71 8.19 18.97
C GLU A 34 3.66 9.35 18.69
N THR A 35 4.78 9.12 18.00
CA THR A 35 5.77 10.18 17.70
C THR A 35 5.55 10.83 16.33
N LEU A 36 4.58 10.34 15.55
CA LEU A 36 4.36 10.74 14.16
C LEU A 36 3.40 11.92 13.97
N ASP A 37 2.74 12.42 15.01
CA ASP A 37 1.74 13.49 14.91
C ASP A 37 2.21 14.70 14.06
N SER A 38 3.29 15.37 14.48
CA SER A 38 3.90 16.48 13.73
C SER A 38 4.31 16.11 12.29
N THR A 39 4.82 14.89 12.09
CA THR A 39 5.26 14.41 10.78
C THR A 39 4.07 14.23 9.84
N VAL A 40 2.97 13.67 10.35
CA VAL A 40 1.76 13.41 9.55
C VAL A 40 1.03 14.70 9.20
N PHE A 41 0.92 15.64 10.15
CA PHE A 41 0.45 17.00 9.86
C PHE A 41 1.22 17.64 8.70
N ARG A 42 2.56 17.59 8.78
CA ARG A 42 3.46 18.17 7.77
C ARG A 42 3.38 17.46 6.42
N VAL A 43 3.16 16.14 6.40
CA VAL A 43 2.91 15.40 5.16
C VAL A 43 1.60 15.84 4.51
N GLY A 44 0.57 16.22 5.28
CA GLY A 44 -0.65 16.85 4.75
C GLY A 44 -0.34 18.13 3.95
N LEU A 45 0.51 18.99 4.50
CA LEU A 45 0.97 20.21 3.80
C LEU A 45 1.72 19.86 2.50
N LEU A 46 2.62 18.88 2.56
CA LEU A 46 3.39 18.43 1.39
C LEU A 46 2.52 17.76 0.31
N ALA A 47 1.48 17.02 0.70
CA ALA A 47 0.52 16.42 -0.23
C ALA A 47 -0.20 17.50 -1.04
N ALA A 48 -0.56 18.62 -0.38
CA ALA A 48 -1.16 19.77 -1.05
C ALA A 48 -0.20 20.40 -2.08
N LEU A 49 1.05 20.71 -1.68
CA LEU A 49 2.06 21.24 -2.60
C LEU A 49 2.33 20.27 -3.75
N ARG A 50 2.39 18.96 -3.46
CA ARG A 50 2.59 17.94 -4.49
C ARG A 50 1.44 17.95 -5.50
N SER A 51 0.19 18.03 -5.04
CA SER A 51 -0.98 18.16 -5.93
C SER A 51 -0.88 19.41 -6.81
N GLN A 52 -0.54 20.57 -6.24
CA GLN A 52 -0.37 21.82 -6.99
C GLN A 52 0.77 21.75 -8.01
N SER A 53 1.91 21.15 -7.65
CA SER A 53 3.04 20.91 -8.57
C SER A 53 2.64 20.02 -9.77
N LYS A 54 1.58 19.22 -9.60
CA LYS A 54 0.97 18.38 -10.63
C LYS A 54 -0.31 18.99 -11.19
N GLN A 55 -0.44 20.32 -11.17
CA GLN A 55 -1.58 21.06 -11.74
C GLN A 55 -2.93 20.60 -11.16
N GLY A 56 -2.94 20.33 -9.85
CA GLY A 56 -4.12 19.94 -9.10
C GLY A 56 -4.50 18.47 -9.29
N LYS A 57 -3.64 17.62 -9.85
CA LYS A 57 -3.88 16.16 -9.86
C LYS A 57 -4.01 15.62 -8.43
N VAL A 58 -4.82 14.58 -8.28
CA VAL A 58 -5.08 13.96 -6.98
C VAL A 58 -3.82 13.25 -6.47
N ILE A 59 -3.45 13.53 -5.23
CA ILE A 59 -2.37 12.83 -4.50
C ILE A 59 -2.98 11.93 -3.42
N GLY A 60 -2.43 10.74 -3.24
CA GLY A 60 -2.83 9.82 -2.18
C GLY A 60 -1.97 9.95 -0.93
N VAL A 61 -2.56 9.72 0.24
CA VAL A 61 -1.85 9.59 1.51
C VAL A 61 -2.29 8.32 2.24
N MET A 62 -1.37 7.37 2.43
CA MET A 62 -1.65 6.14 3.16
C MET A 62 -1.02 6.19 4.55
N ILE A 63 -1.84 6.02 5.60
CA ILE A 63 -1.36 5.87 6.98
C ILE A 63 -1.28 4.38 7.32
N THR A 64 -0.06 3.84 7.34
CA THR A 64 0.22 2.44 7.67
C THR A 64 1.72 2.22 7.88
N ALA A 65 2.07 1.20 8.68
CA ALA A 65 3.42 0.62 8.71
C ALA A 65 3.47 -0.84 8.21
N SER A 66 2.49 -1.31 7.43
CA SER A 66 2.57 -2.62 6.74
C SER A 66 2.87 -3.78 7.73
N HIS A 67 3.93 -4.55 7.51
CA HIS A 67 4.39 -5.66 8.34
C HIS A 67 4.92 -5.30 9.75
N ASN A 68 5.15 -4.01 10.06
CA ASN A 68 5.70 -3.60 11.35
C ASN A 68 4.80 -3.99 12.54
N HIS A 69 5.38 -3.99 13.75
CA HIS A 69 4.63 -4.18 15.00
C HIS A 69 3.51 -3.16 15.17
N GLU A 70 2.40 -3.55 15.83
CA GLU A 70 1.19 -2.72 15.99
C GLU A 70 1.45 -1.31 16.57
N ARG A 71 2.42 -1.18 17.48
CA ARG A 71 2.80 0.11 18.09
C ARG A 71 3.38 1.11 17.07
N ASP A 72 3.95 0.60 15.99
CA ASP A 72 4.52 1.43 14.93
C ASP A 72 3.37 1.97 14.06
N ASN A 73 3.62 3.06 13.35
CA ASN A 73 2.79 3.48 12.23
C ASN A 73 3.67 4.18 11.20
N GLY A 74 3.05 4.66 10.13
CA GLY A 74 3.78 5.33 9.08
C GLY A 74 2.86 6.10 8.16
N ILE A 75 3.48 6.85 7.27
CA ILE A 75 2.78 7.64 6.27
C ILE A 75 3.59 7.70 4.98
N LYS A 76 2.92 7.43 3.85
CA LYS A 76 3.50 7.48 2.50
C LYS A 76 2.58 8.26 1.55
N LEU A 77 3.20 8.91 0.57
CA LEU A 77 2.53 9.65 -0.49
C LEU A 77 2.44 8.79 -1.75
N VAL A 78 1.34 8.95 -2.48
CA VAL A 78 1.03 8.25 -3.73
C VAL A 78 0.84 9.29 -4.82
N ASP A 79 1.64 9.20 -5.88
CA ASP A 79 1.62 10.11 -7.01
C ASP A 79 0.47 9.76 -7.99
N PRO A 80 0.16 10.64 -8.97
CA PRO A 80 -1.12 10.62 -9.68
C PRO A 80 -1.51 9.34 -10.43
N MET A 81 -0.55 8.53 -10.87
CA MET A 81 -0.80 7.27 -11.57
C MET A 81 -0.83 6.06 -10.62
N GLY A 82 -0.85 6.29 -9.30
CA GLY A 82 -0.83 5.25 -8.28
C GLY A 82 0.58 4.73 -7.98
N GLU A 83 1.62 5.42 -8.43
CA GLU A 83 3.01 5.16 -8.14
C GLU A 83 3.44 5.76 -6.79
N MET A 84 4.57 5.32 -6.26
CA MET A 84 5.18 5.95 -5.09
C MET A 84 5.60 7.38 -5.41
N LEU A 85 5.67 8.23 -4.38
CA LEU A 85 6.22 9.58 -4.50
C LEU A 85 7.54 9.59 -5.29
N GLN A 86 7.64 10.51 -6.25
CA GLN A 86 8.88 10.76 -6.98
C GLN A 86 10.06 10.98 -6.02
N GLN A 87 11.14 10.23 -6.23
CA GLN A 87 12.30 10.19 -5.33
C GLN A 87 12.92 11.56 -5.01
N SER A 88 12.90 12.50 -5.96
CA SER A 88 13.43 13.86 -5.72
C SER A 88 12.67 14.64 -4.65
N TRP A 89 11.44 14.24 -4.31
CA TRP A 89 10.64 14.85 -3.25
C TRP A 89 10.88 14.24 -1.86
N GLU A 90 11.57 13.10 -1.74
CA GLU A 90 11.88 12.48 -0.45
C GLU A 90 12.75 13.39 0.45
N GLY A 91 13.64 14.17 -0.19
CA GLY A 91 14.45 15.19 0.49
C GLY A 91 13.59 16.28 1.12
N TYR A 92 12.61 16.82 0.38
CA TYR A 92 11.65 17.80 0.89
C TYR A 92 10.81 17.25 2.04
N CYS A 93 10.39 15.98 1.94
CA CYS A 93 9.69 15.32 3.04
C CYS A 93 10.55 15.32 4.31
N SER A 94 11.79 14.87 4.20
CA SER A 94 12.72 14.78 5.34
C SER A 94 13.04 16.15 5.92
N GLU A 95 13.25 17.17 5.08
CA GLU A 95 13.48 18.55 5.51
C GLU A 95 12.27 19.09 6.30
N MET A 96 11.07 18.95 5.74
CA MET A 96 9.83 19.40 6.38
C MET A 96 9.61 18.71 7.73
N ALA A 97 9.73 17.38 7.79
CA ALA A 97 9.52 16.61 9.02
C ALA A 97 10.51 17.01 10.12
N ASN A 98 11.66 17.60 9.78
CA ASN A 98 12.67 18.03 10.74
C ASN A 98 12.69 19.53 11.05
N ALA A 99 11.78 20.34 10.48
CA ALA A 99 11.62 21.73 10.89
C ALA A 99 11.33 21.84 12.40
N GLU A 100 12.10 22.64 13.13
CA GLU A 100 12.02 22.73 14.59
C GLU A 100 11.00 23.78 15.06
N THR A 101 10.70 24.78 14.22
CA THR A 101 9.77 25.87 14.54
C THR A 101 8.67 26.00 13.50
N ASP A 102 7.56 26.63 13.89
CA ASP A 102 6.43 26.90 12.98
C ASP A 102 6.86 27.79 11.80
N ASP A 103 7.73 28.77 12.06
CA ASP A 103 8.32 29.63 11.01
C ASP A 103 9.20 28.83 10.04
N GLN A 104 9.94 27.83 10.53
CA GLN A 104 10.71 26.93 9.67
C GLN A 104 9.80 26.07 8.79
N VAL A 105 8.65 25.60 9.29
CA VAL A 105 7.66 24.89 8.47
C VAL A 105 7.20 25.76 7.30
N VAL A 106 6.86 27.03 7.54
CA VAL A 106 6.46 27.99 6.49
C VAL A 106 7.62 28.29 5.52
N GLN A 107 8.84 28.42 6.04
CA GLN A 107 10.03 28.66 5.23
C GLN A 107 10.31 27.48 4.28
N VAL A 108 10.22 26.24 4.76
CA VAL A 108 10.40 25.04 3.95
C VAL A 108 9.32 24.97 2.87
N LEU A 109 8.03 25.19 3.21
CA LEU A 109 6.95 25.23 2.21
C LEU A 109 7.19 26.26 1.11
N THR A 110 7.60 27.46 1.50
CA THR A 110 7.90 28.55 0.56
C THR A 110 9.06 28.19 -0.36
N SER A 111 10.10 27.57 0.19
CA SER A 111 11.30 27.17 -0.56
C SER A 111 10.97 26.07 -1.57
N ILE A 112 10.18 25.06 -1.17
CA ILE A 112 9.71 24.00 -2.08
C ILE A 112 8.86 24.59 -3.20
N ALA A 113 7.89 25.47 -2.87
CA ALA A 113 7.03 26.10 -3.87
C ALA A 113 7.82 26.90 -4.92
N GLN A 114 8.87 27.60 -4.49
CA GLN A 114 9.77 28.33 -5.39
C GLN A 114 10.64 27.38 -6.23
N ALA A 115 11.24 26.36 -5.61
CA ALA A 115 12.14 25.42 -6.28
C ALA A 115 11.43 24.61 -7.36
N GLU A 116 10.19 24.19 -7.11
CA GLU A 116 9.38 23.39 -8.03
C GLU A 116 8.49 24.25 -8.95
N GLY A 117 8.55 25.59 -8.83
CA GLY A 117 7.75 26.52 -9.65
C GLY A 117 6.24 26.32 -9.49
N ILE A 118 5.78 26.07 -8.26
CA ILE A 118 4.40 25.69 -7.95
C ILE A 118 3.47 26.90 -8.07
N ASP A 119 2.42 26.77 -8.88
CA ASP A 119 1.30 27.71 -8.88
C ASP A 119 0.39 27.46 -7.67
N LEU A 120 0.57 28.27 -6.64
CA LEU A 120 -0.20 28.19 -5.39
C LEU A 120 -1.67 28.61 -5.52
N SER A 121 -2.10 29.10 -6.69
CA SER A 121 -3.52 29.40 -6.96
C SER A 121 -4.34 28.16 -7.33
N VAL A 122 -3.67 27.07 -7.73
CA VAL A 122 -4.32 25.81 -8.06
C VAL A 122 -4.88 25.18 -6.79
N THR A 123 -6.15 24.75 -6.82
CA THR A 123 -6.76 24.02 -5.71
C THR A 123 -6.11 22.63 -5.58
N PRO A 124 -5.46 22.33 -4.44
CA PRO A 124 -4.92 21.00 -4.20
C PRO A 124 -6.03 19.98 -3.96
N ARG A 125 -5.84 18.75 -4.45
CA ARG A 125 -6.74 17.62 -4.24
C ARG A 125 -6.00 16.44 -3.64
N VAL A 126 -6.51 15.92 -2.53
CA VAL A 126 -5.88 14.80 -1.81
C VAL A 126 -6.92 13.75 -1.44
N VAL A 127 -6.56 12.48 -1.58
CA VAL A 127 -7.32 11.37 -1.02
C VAL A 127 -6.48 10.63 -0.02
N TYR A 128 -7.10 10.14 1.05
CA TYR A 128 -6.36 9.50 2.12
C TYR A 128 -7.13 8.36 2.75
N ALA A 129 -6.37 7.44 3.32
CA ALA A 129 -6.90 6.29 4.04
C ALA A 129 -5.87 5.78 5.05
N ARG A 130 -6.29 4.81 5.86
CA ARG A 130 -5.44 4.18 6.87
C ARG A 130 -5.69 2.67 6.97
N ASP A 131 -4.78 1.98 7.65
CA ASP A 131 -4.99 0.61 8.12
C ASP A 131 -5.71 0.58 9.49
N THR A 132 -5.69 -0.58 10.15
CA THR A 132 -6.36 -0.86 11.43
C THR A 132 -5.53 -0.48 12.66
N ARG A 133 -4.36 0.17 12.52
CA ARG A 133 -3.49 0.47 13.66
C ARG A 133 -4.17 1.39 14.69
N PRO A 134 -3.92 1.18 16.00
CA PRO A 134 -4.56 1.97 17.07
C PRO A 134 -4.23 3.47 17.03
N SER A 135 -3.03 3.84 16.58
CA SER A 135 -2.62 5.23 16.39
C SER A 135 -3.23 5.89 15.14
N GLY A 136 -3.84 5.11 14.25
CA GLY A 136 -4.39 5.56 12.97
C GLY A 136 -5.39 6.72 13.08
N PRO A 137 -6.42 6.68 13.95
CA PRO A 137 -7.37 7.78 14.12
C PRO A 137 -6.71 9.12 14.53
N MET A 138 -5.73 9.09 15.43
CA MET A 138 -5.00 10.28 15.86
C MET A 138 -4.20 10.88 14.70
N LEU A 139 -3.45 10.04 13.98
CA LEU A 139 -2.65 10.47 12.84
C LEU A 139 -3.52 10.97 11.69
N GLN A 140 -4.69 10.37 11.48
CA GLN A 140 -5.66 10.86 10.51
C GLN A 140 -6.14 12.27 10.86
N ALA A 141 -6.40 12.58 12.14
CA ALA A 141 -6.76 13.91 12.57
C ALA A 141 -5.63 14.92 12.33
N ALA A 142 -4.38 14.55 12.62
CA ALA A 142 -3.21 15.39 12.31
C ALA A 142 -3.07 15.67 10.80
N LEU A 143 -3.29 14.65 9.97
CA LEU A 143 -3.31 14.80 8.51
C LEU A 143 -4.41 15.80 8.08
N GLU A 144 -5.62 15.63 8.60
CA GLU A 144 -6.77 16.49 8.32
C GLU A 144 -6.51 17.96 8.69
N ASP A 145 -5.83 18.21 9.82
CA ASP A 145 -5.39 19.55 10.20
C ASP A 145 -4.37 20.13 9.18
N GLY A 146 -3.45 19.31 8.67
CA GLY A 146 -2.50 19.71 7.62
C GLY A 146 -3.17 20.03 6.29
N LEU A 147 -4.17 19.24 5.90
CA LEU A 147 -4.96 19.46 4.69
C LEU A 147 -5.85 20.71 4.83
N ALA A 148 -6.45 20.92 6.01
CA ALA A 148 -7.28 22.08 6.29
C ALA A 148 -6.49 23.40 6.27
N ALA A 149 -5.23 23.39 6.74
CA ALA A 149 -4.36 24.56 6.76
C ALA A 149 -4.11 25.16 5.36
N LEU A 150 -4.25 24.35 4.29
CA LEU A 150 -4.08 24.77 2.89
C LEU A 150 -5.36 24.65 2.06
N ALA A 151 -6.52 24.54 2.72
CA ALA A 151 -7.84 24.44 2.08
C ALA A 151 -7.90 23.38 0.95
N VAL A 152 -7.32 22.21 1.21
CA VAL A 152 -7.30 21.09 0.28
C VAL A 152 -8.70 20.53 0.07
N ASP A 153 -9.06 20.25 -1.19
CA ASP A 153 -10.22 19.42 -1.52
C ASP A 153 -9.86 17.95 -1.22
N ALA A 154 -10.27 17.50 -0.02
CA ALA A 154 -9.83 16.25 0.57
C ALA A 154 -10.96 15.22 0.65
N THR A 155 -10.68 13.97 0.31
CA THR A 155 -11.62 12.84 0.47
C THR A 155 -11.02 11.73 1.33
N ASN A 156 -11.75 11.34 2.38
CA ASN A 156 -11.39 10.26 3.27
C ASN A 156 -12.00 8.93 2.78
N TYR A 157 -11.17 7.94 2.49
CA TYR A 157 -11.60 6.58 2.12
C TYR A 157 -11.67 5.62 3.33
N GLY A 158 -11.37 6.09 4.54
CA GLY A 158 -11.49 5.31 5.77
C GLY A 158 -10.43 4.21 5.87
N ILE A 159 -10.88 2.98 6.15
CA ILE A 159 -10.02 1.82 6.40
C ILE A 159 -9.99 0.94 5.15
N VAL A 160 -8.88 0.99 4.41
CA VAL A 160 -8.68 0.26 3.14
C VAL A 160 -7.27 -0.31 3.08
N THR A 161 -7.02 -1.26 2.18
CA THR A 161 -5.66 -1.76 1.94
C THR A 161 -4.80 -0.71 1.23
N THR A 162 -3.47 -0.81 1.34
CA THR A 162 -2.57 0.04 0.56
C THR A 162 -2.90 -0.01 -0.94
N PRO A 163 -3.06 -1.20 -1.59
CA PRO A 163 -3.41 -1.27 -3.00
C PRO A 163 -4.75 -0.61 -3.38
N GLN A 164 -5.74 -0.60 -2.48
CA GLN A 164 -7.02 0.07 -2.72
C GLN A 164 -6.86 1.59 -2.83
N LEU A 165 -6.09 2.22 -1.94
CA LEU A 165 -5.83 3.65 -2.03
C LEU A 165 -5.10 4.01 -3.34
N HIS A 166 -4.08 3.23 -3.72
CA HIS A 166 -3.36 3.43 -4.98
C HIS A 166 -4.31 3.31 -6.20
N TYR A 167 -5.25 2.35 -6.15
CA TYR A 167 -6.29 2.21 -7.17
C TYR A 167 -7.19 3.45 -7.25
N PHE A 168 -7.65 4.01 -6.12
CA PHE A 168 -8.51 5.20 -6.11
C PHE A 168 -7.80 6.42 -6.71
N VAL A 169 -6.53 6.66 -6.33
CA VAL A 169 -5.72 7.76 -6.87
C VAL A 169 -5.63 7.67 -8.40
N ARG A 170 -5.28 6.49 -8.92
CA ARG A 170 -5.18 6.28 -10.37
C ARG A 170 -6.52 6.47 -11.08
N CYS A 171 -7.61 5.94 -10.51
CA CYS A 171 -8.94 6.10 -11.08
C CYS A 171 -9.35 7.58 -11.19
N LEU A 172 -9.18 8.35 -10.10
CA LEU A 172 -9.53 9.77 -10.07
C LEU A 172 -8.74 10.61 -11.08
N ASN A 173 -7.47 10.27 -11.31
CA ASN A 173 -6.61 11.02 -12.23
C ASN A 173 -6.74 10.61 -13.70
N THR A 174 -7.32 9.44 -13.98
CA THR A 174 -7.51 8.89 -15.33
C THR A 174 -8.97 8.90 -15.79
N ALA A 175 -9.92 9.22 -14.90
CA ALA A 175 -11.34 9.33 -15.23
C ALA A 175 -11.58 10.24 -16.45
N GLY A 176 -12.46 9.79 -17.36
CA GLY A 176 -12.78 10.52 -18.59
C GLY A 176 -11.67 10.56 -19.65
N THR A 177 -10.57 9.83 -19.45
CA THR A 177 -9.48 9.70 -20.44
C THR A 177 -9.47 8.30 -21.07
N PRO A 178 -8.79 8.09 -22.21
CA PRO A 178 -8.56 6.75 -22.76
C PRO A 178 -7.84 5.78 -21.80
N ALA A 179 -7.16 6.31 -20.78
CA ALA A 179 -6.44 5.54 -19.76
C ALA A 179 -7.28 5.27 -18.50
N ALA A 180 -8.60 5.53 -18.53
CA ALA A 180 -9.49 5.36 -17.38
C ALA A 180 -9.31 3.99 -16.72
N TYR A 181 -8.99 4.01 -15.42
CA TYR A 181 -8.61 2.80 -14.70
C TYR A 181 -9.78 2.08 -14.01
N GLY A 182 -10.90 2.75 -13.78
CA GLY A 182 -12.09 2.18 -13.15
C GLY A 182 -12.83 3.18 -12.28
N GLU A 183 -13.84 2.70 -11.56
CA GLU A 183 -14.58 3.53 -10.61
C GLU A 183 -13.78 3.69 -9.30
N PRO A 184 -13.57 4.92 -8.79
CA PRO A 184 -12.73 5.20 -7.63
C PRO A 184 -13.44 4.87 -6.29
N THR A 185 -13.93 3.65 -6.14
CA THR A 185 -14.66 3.15 -4.97
C THR A 185 -14.24 1.73 -4.61
N GLU A 186 -14.48 1.29 -3.37
CA GLU A 186 -14.26 -0.12 -2.97
C GLU A 186 -15.03 -1.08 -3.90
N ALA A 187 -16.28 -0.77 -4.24
CA ALA A 187 -17.08 -1.57 -5.16
C ALA A 187 -16.45 -1.65 -6.56
N GLY A 188 -15.97 -0.53 -7.10
CA GLY A 188 -15.26 -0.48 -8.37
C GLY A 188 -13.97 -1.30 -8.37
N TYR A 189 -13.22 -1.27 -7.25
CA TYR A 189 -12.05 -2.13 -7.06
C TYR A 189 -12.43 -3.62 -7.16
N TYR A 190 -13.45 -4.06 -6.42
CA TYR A 190 -13.85 -5.47 -6.43
C TYR A 190 -14.42 -5.90 -7.77
N GLU A 191 -15.24 -5.06 -8.41
CA GLU A 191 -15.81 -5.35 -9.72
C GLU A 191 -14.71 -5.52 -10.77
N ARG A 192 -13.77 -4.57 -10.86
CA ARG A 192 -12.68 -4.62 -11.84
C ARG A 192 -11.86 -5.90 -11.71
N TYR A 193 -11.37 -6.19 -10.51
CA TYR A 193 -10.51 -7.37 -10.30
C TYR A 193 -11.29 -8.67 -10.32
N GLY A 194 -12.53 -8.68 -9.81
CA GLY A 194 -13.41 -9.86 -9.85
C GLY A 194 -13.78 -10.26 -11.27
N GLN A 195 -14.14 -9.31 -12.13
CA GLN A 195 -14.44 -9.57 -13.54
C GLN A 195 -13.20 -10.00 -14.34
N ALA A 196 -12.03 -9.40 -14.05
CA ALA A 196 -10.78 -9.87 -14.64
C ALA A 196 -10.45 -11.30 -14.22
N PHE A 197 -10.63 -11.64 -12.94
CA PHE A 197 -10.44 -12.98 -12.40
C PHE A 197 -11.38 -14.00 -13.06
N LEU A 198 -12.69 -13.71 -13.13
CA LEU A 198 -13.66 -14.62 -13.72
C LEU A 198 -13.37 -14.92 -15.19
N ARG A 199 -12.94 -13.93 -15.97
CA ARG A 199 -12.51 -14.14 -17.37
C ARG A 199 -11.26 -15.04 -17.46
N LEU A 200 -10.34 -14.93 -16.50
CA LEU A 200 -9.10 -15.71 -16.49
C LEU A 200 -9.36 -17.20 -16.19
N VAL A 201 -10.34 -17.48 -15.32
CA VAL A 201 -10.62 -18.83 -14.83
C VAL A 201 -11.78 -19.53 -15.55
N ASP A 202 -12.41 -18.86 -16.52
CA ASP A 202 -13.50 -19.45 -17.30
C ASP A 202 -13.08 -20.76 -17.98
N GLY A 203 -13.93 -21.77 -17.89
CA GLY A 203 -13.67 -23.13 -18.38
C GLY A 203 -12.57 -23.92 -17.64
N ARG A 204 -11.95 -23.37 -16.59
CA ARG A 204 -10.96 -24.09 -15.77
C ARG A 204 -11.63 -24.97 -14.73
N PRO A 205 -10.93 -26.00 -14.20
CA PRO A 205 -11.40 -26.75 -13.05
C PRO A 205 -11.56 -25.85 -11.82
N THR A 206 -12.62 -26.06 -11.06
CA THR A 206 -12.80 -25.39 -9.77
C THR A 206 -11.70 -25.80 -8.81
N PRO A 207 -10.98 -24.85 -8.21
CA PRO A 207 -9.89 -25.19 -7.31
C PRO A 207 -10.40 -25.56 -5.91
N THR A 208 -9.54 -26.19 -5.10
CA THR A 208 -9.82 -26.43 -3.68
C THR A 208 -9.85 -25.14 -2.87
N THR A 209 -10.35 -25.17 -1.63
CA THR A 209 -10.34 -24.00 -0.74
C THR A 209 -8.93 -23.42 -0.60
N LEU A 210 -8.83 -22.09 -0.72
CA LEU A 210 -7.63 -21.34 -0.34
C LEU A 210 -7.79 -20.81 1.08
N TYR A 211 -6.90 -21.21 1.98
CA TYR A 211 -6.87 -20.69 3.35
C TYR A 211 -5.98 -19.45 3.41
N ILE A 212 -6.54 -18.34 3.88
CA ILE A 212 -5.89 -17.04 3.91
C ILE A 212 -5.64 -16.63 5.36
N ASP A 213 -4.37 -16.55 5.76
CA ASP A 213 -3.95 -15.85 6.96
C ASP A 213 -3.90 -14.34 6.65
N ALA A 214 -4.85 -13.58 7.22
CA ALA A 214 -5.00 -12.16 6.94
C ALA A 214 -4.27 -11.26 7.94
N ALA A 215 -3.33 -11.81 8.72
CA ALA A 215 -2.44 -11.09 9.63
C ALA A 215 -3.13 -10.23 10.70
N ASN A 216 -4.42 -10.47 10.96
CA ASN A 216 -5.31 -9.62 11.75
C ASN A 216 -5.37 -8.17 11.24
N GLY A 217 -5.07 -7.96 9.95
CA GLY A 217 -4.98 -6.65 9.31
C GLY A 217 -6.18 -6.31 8.40
N VAL A 218 -6.11 -5.15 7.76
CA VAL A 218 -7.18 -4.61 6.90
C VAL A 218 -7.50 -5.53 5.71
N GLY A 219 -6.56 -6.37 5.28
CA GLY A 219 -6.81 -7.37 4.24
C GLY A 219 -7.96 -8.33 4.56
N ALA A 220 -8.23 -8.61 5.84
CA ALA A 220 -9.23 -9.59 6.26
C ALA A 220 -10.67 -9.21 5.87
N PRO A 221 -11.21 -8.04 6.27
CA PRO A 221 -12.53 -7.61 5.80
C PRO A 221 -12.56 -7.40 4.28
N GLN A 222 -11.45 -6.92 3.69
CA GLN A 222 -11.38 -6.53 2.29
C GLN A 222 -11.44 -7.74 1.34
N VAL A 223 -10.74 -8.84 1.67
CA VAL A 223 -10.80 -10.07 0.86
C VAL A 223 -12.15 -10.78 0.98
N ARG A 224 -12.85 -10.67 2.13
CA ARG A 224 -14.22 -11.17 2.28
C ARG A 224 -15.20 -10.40 1.39
N LYS A 225 -15.09 -9.07 1.33
CA LYS A 225 -15.88 -8.23 0.42
C LYS A 225 -15.59 -8.56 -1.06
N LEU A 226 -14.32 -8.76 -1.42
CA LEU A 226 -13.95 -9.19 -2.77
C LEU A 226 -14.56 -10.56 -3.11
N ALA A 227 -14.50 -11.54 -2.21
CA ALA A 227 -15.10 -12.85 -2.42
C ALA A 227 -16.62 -12.78 -2.57
N ALA A 228 -17.29 -11.95 -1.77
CA ALA A 228 -18.71 -11.68 -1.90
C ALA A 228 -19.07 -11.02 -3.24
N ALA A 229 -18.23 -10.11 -3.75
CA ALA A 229 -18.42 -9.47 -5.05
C ALA A 229 -18.19 -10.44 -6.23
N ILE A 230 -17.20 -11.34 -6.11
CA ILE A 230 -16.94 -12.39 -7.11
C ILE A 230 -18.04 -13.44 -7.12
N ASN A 231 -18.53 -13.83 -5.93
CA ASN A 231 -19.62 -14.79 -5.73
C ASN A 231 -19.55 -16.04 -6.63
N SER A 232 -18.40 -16.71 -6.62
CA SER A 232 -18.11 -17.82 -7.54
C SER A 232 -17.30 -18.93 -6.85
N PRO A 233 -17.56 -20.21 -7.16
CA PRO A 233 -16.78 -21.32 -6.62
C PRO A 233 -15.30 -21.27 -7.00
N TYR A 234 -14.94 -20.51 -8.05
CA TYR A 234 -13.55 -20.29 -8.45
C TYR A 234 -12.73 -19.56 -7.38
N PHE A 235 -13.37 -18.75 -6.54
CA PHE A 235 -12.72 -17.99 -5.47
C PHE A 235 -13.23 -18.43 -4.08
N ASN A 236 -13.14 -19.73 -3.83
CA ASN A 236 -13.49 -20.34 -2.55
C ASN A 236 -12.37 -20.14 -1.52
N ILE A 237 -12.65 -19.34 -0.49
CA ILE A 237 -11.66 -18.93 0.52
C ILE A 237 -12.12 -19.22 1.95
N ASP A 238 -11.16 -19.52 2.83
CA ASP A 238 -11.34 -19.56 4.29
C ASP A 238 -10.35 -18.56 4.91
N VAL A 239 -10.87 -17.46 5.47
CA VAL A 239 -10.06 -16.37 6.02
C VAL A 239 -9.88 -16.57 7.52
N ARG A 240 -8.62 -16.68 7.95
CA ARG A 240 -8.14 -16.84 9.33
C ARG A 240 -7.33 -15.61 9.75
N ASN A 241 -7.02 -15.52 11.05
CA ASN A 241 -6.31 -14.38 11.65
C ASN A 241 -6.93 -13.06 11.15
N CYS A 242 -8.21 -12.87 11.49
CA CYS A 242 -9.04 -11.81 10.96
C CYS A 242 -9.61 -10.88 12.04
N ASP A 243 -8.97 -10.82 13.21
CA ASP A 243 -9.42 -9.99 14.32
C ASP A 243 -8.77 -8.61 14.25
N THR A 244 -9.45 -7.67 13.61
CA THR A 244 -8.97 -6.29 13.38
C THR A 244 -9.21 -5.35 14.56
N GLU A 245 -9.90 -5.80 15.60
CA GLU A 245 -10.38 -4.94 16.69
C GLU A 245 -9.59 -5.15 17.98
N THR A 246 -9.06 -6.36 18.21
CA THR A 246 -8.30 -6.67 19.42
C THR A 246 -6.86 -6.20 19.30
N LEU A 247 -6.45 -5.31 20.21
CA LEU A 247 -5.08 -4.85 20.35
C LEU A 247 -4.09 -6.01 20.54
N GLY A 248 -2.90 -5.86 19.99
CA GLY A 248 -1.79 -6.80 20.08
C GLY A 248 -1.92 -8.01 19.16
N LYS A 249 -2.78 -7.97 18.13
CA LYS A 249 -2.95 -9.09 17.18
C LYS A 249 -2.35 -8.84 15.80
N LEU A 250 -2.26 -7.59 15.37
CA LEU A 250 -1.75 -7.23 14.05
C LEU A 250 -0.31 -7.73 13.85
N ASN A 251 -0.10 -8.59 12.85
CA ASN A 251 1.18 -9.22 12.50
C ASN A 251 1.84 -10.04 13.64
N ILE A 252 1.11 -10.41 14.70
CA ILE A 252 1.69 -11.18 15.82
C ILE A 252 1.60 -12.67 15.54
N ASP A 253 2.77 -13.30 15.39
CA ASP A 253 2.92 -14.72 15.05
C ASP A 253 2.16 -15.18 13.78
N CYS A 254 1.87 -14.24 12.89
CA CYS A 254 1.15 -14.45 11.64
C CYS A 254 1.55 -13.41 10.58
N GLY A 255 1.05 -13.60 9.36
CA GLY A 255 1.25 -12.72 8.24
C GLY A 255 2.47 -13.07 7.37
N ALA A 256 2.55 -12.42 6.21
CA ALA A 256 3.52 -12.77 5.17
C ALA A 256 4.97 -12.66 5.64
N ASP A 257 5.29 -11.61 6.41
CA ASP A 257 6.64 -11.41 6.94
C ASP A 257 7.03 -12.48 7.97
N TYR A 258 6.13 -12.83 8.89
CA TYR A 258 6.33 -13.91 9.84
C TYR A 258 6.61 -15.23 9.12
N VAL A 259 5.77 -15.59 8.16
CA VAL A 259 5.88 -16.86 7.43
C VAL A 259 7.17 -16.90 6.61
N LYS A 260 7.52 -15.81 5.91
CA LYS A 260 8.75 -15.71 5.13
C LYS A 260 9.99 -15.81 6.01
N SER A 261 10.04 -15.07 7.10
CA SER A 261 11.21 -14.97 7.97
C SER A 261 11.44 -16.22 8.81
N ASN A 262 10.36 -16.86 9.28
CA ASN A 262 10.44 -18.03 10.15
C ASN A 262 10.31 -19.37 9.40
N GLN A 263 9.93 -19.34 8.11
CA GLN A 263 9.69 -20.52 7.28
C GLN A 263 8.84 -21.59 7.98
N ARG A 264 7.73 -21.15 8.57
CA ARG A 264 6.79 -22.01 9.30
C ARG A 264 5.36 -21.48 9.20
N GLN A 265 4.40 -22.34 9.50
CA GLN A 265 2.99 -21.98 9.53
C GLN A 265 2.71 -20.91 10.60
N PRO A 266 1.80 -19.96 10.36
CA PRO A 266 1.42 -18.96 11.34
C PRO A 266 0.56 -19.58 12.45
N VAL A 267 0.52 -18.92 13.61
CA VAL A 267 -0.37 -19.33 14.71
C VAL A 267 -1.84 -19.22 14.25
N GLY A 268 -2.67 -20.19 14.64
CA GLY A 268 -4.05 -20.28 14.20
C GLY A 268 -4.26 -20.98 12.84
N MET A 269 -3.17 -21.39 12.18
CA MET A 269 -3.21 -22.16 10.94
C MET A 269 -2.68 -23.59 11.15
N THR A 270 -3.57 -24.58 11.14
CA THR A 270 -3.18 -26.00 11.08
C THR A 270 -3.14 -26.46 9.62
N MET A 271 -1.95 -26.75 9.12
CA MET A 271 -1.76 -27.16 7.73
C MET A 271 -2.07 -28.64 7.51
N GLN A 272 -2.64 -28.94 6.34
CA GLN A 272 -2.93 -30.29 5.87
C GLN A 272 -2.23 -30.54 4.52
N PRO A 273 -1.63 -31.71 4.30
CA PRO A 273 -1.07 -32.05 2.99
C PRO A 273 -2.08 -31.88 1.85
N GLY A 274 -1.65 -31.27 0.75
CA GLY A 274 -2.49 -31.02 -0.43
C GLY A 274 -3.43 -29.82 -0.34
N ALA A 275 -3.56 -29.17 0.83
CA ALA A 275 -4.28 -27.91 0.97
C ALA A 275 -3.40 -26.70 0.59
N ARG A 276 -4.05 -25.59 0.20
CA ARG A 276 -3.38 -24.38 -0.29
C ARG A 276 -3.54 -23.25 0.71
N TYR A 277 -2.44 -22.58 1.00
CA TYR A 277 -2.40 -21.52 1.98
C TYR A 277 -1.67 -20.29 1.44
N CYS A 278 -2.09 -19.11 1.89
CA CYS A 278 -1.33 -17.88 1.73
C CYS A 278 -1.46 -16.99 2.96
N SER A 279 -0.49 -16.10 3.15
CA SER A 279 -0.52 -15.04 4.16
C SER A 279 -0.42 -13.67 3.49
N PHE A 280 -1.25 -12.73 3.93
CA PHE A 280 -1.06 -11.30 3.69
C PHE A 280 -0.19 -10.68 4.78
N ASP A 281 0.36 -9.49 4.55
CA ASP A 281 0.82 -8.63 5.65
C ASP A 281 -0.28 -7.64 6.08
N GLY A 282 0.01 -6.81 7.10
CA GLY A 282 -0.98 -6.00 7.80
C GLY A 282 -1.81 -5.05 6.92
N ASP A 283 -1.23 -4.48 5.86
CA ASP A 283 -1.90 -3.59 4.90
C ASP A 283 -2.20 -4.25 3.54
N ALA A 284 -1.97 -5.56 3.44
CA ALA A 284 -2.21 -6.42 2.28
C ALA A 284 -1.52 -5.94 0.99
N ASP A 285 -0.28 -5.45 1.10
CA ASP A 285 0.58 -5.16 -0.06
C ASP A 285 1.63 -6.26 -0.32
N ARG A 286 1.70 -7.27 0.57
CA ARG A 286 2.52 -8.48 0.39
C ARG A 286 1.67 -9.75 0.46
N ILE A 287 2.14 -10.76 -0.26
CA ILE A 287 1.58 -12.11 -0.23
C ILE A 287 2.69 -13.15 -0.33
N VAL A 288 2.58 -14.22 0.45
CA VAL A 288 3.36 -15.45 0.27
C VAL A 288 2.41 -16.64 0.27
N TYR A 289 2.72 -17.66 -0.53
CA TYR A 289 2.02 -18.93 -0.51
C TYR A 289 2.84 -19.98 0.23
N TYR A 290 2.17 -21.03 0.69
CA TYR A 290 2.83 -22.17 1.31
C TYR A 290 1.90 -23.39 1.34
N TYR A 291 2.47 -24.56 1.58
CA TYR A 291 1.74 -25.82 1.70
C TYR A 291 2.50 -26.80 2.59
N ALA A 292 1.82 -27.85 3.04
CA ALA A 292 2.45 -28.99 3.70
C ALA A 292 2.68 -30.09 2.66
N ASP A 293 3.88 -30.64 2.59
CA ASP A 293 4.15 -31.81 1.74
C ASP A 293 3.48 -33.08 2.31
N GLU A 294 3.66 -34.21 1.65
CA GLU A 294 3.07 -35.50 2.06
C GLU A 294 3.50 -35.96 3.46
N SER A 295 4.66 -35.50 3.93
CA SER A 295 5.17 -35.79 5.28
C SER A 295 4.65 -34.81 6.35
N GLY A 296 3.94 -33.76 5.91
CA GLY A 296 3.49 -32.66 6.77
C GLY A 296 4.52 -31.54 6.92
N ALA A 297 5.63 -31.56 6.18
CA ALA A 297 6.67 -30.55 6.28
C ALA A 297 6.27 -29.26 5.56
N PHE A 298 6.61 -28.12 6.16
CA PHE A 298 6.30 -26.80 5.64
C PHE A 298 7.12 -26.48 4.38
N CYS A 299 6.43 -26.08 3.30
CA CYS A 299 7.04 -25.67 2.04
C CYS A 299 6.63 -24.24 1.68
N LEU A 300 7.61 -23.34 1.58
CA LEU A 300 7.39 -21.94 1.22
C LEU A 300 7.31 -21.74 -0.29
N LEU A 301 6.37 -20.90 -0.71
CA LEU A 301 6.25 -20.36 -2.07
C LEU A 301 6.24 -18.81 -1.99
N ASP A 302 7.43 -18.24 -1.92
CA ASP A 302 7.63 -16.78 -1.76
C ASP A 302 7.56 -16.02 -3.09
N GLY A 303 7.93 -14.73 -3.07
CA GLY A 303 7.88 -13.84 -4.22
C GLY A 303 8.66 -14.33 -5.45
N ASP A 304 9.74 -15.09 -5.27
CA ASP A 304 10.47 -15.67 -6.42
C ASP A 304 9.67 -16.79 -7.08
N LYS A 305 8.95 -17.60 -6.28
CA LYS A 305 8.05 -18.63 -6.81
C LYS A 305 6.85 -18.02 -7.51
N ILE A 306 6.31 -16.92 -6.99
CA ILE A 306 5.20 -16.20 -7.62
C ILE A 306 5.65 -15.57 -8.94
N SER A 307 6.78 -14.86 -8.96
CA SER A 307 7.29 -14.19 -10.16
C SER A 307 7.66 -15.19 -11.27
N THR A 308 8.33 -16.29 -10.93
CA THR A 308 8.63 -17.36 -11.91
C THR A 308 7.37 -18.01 -12.45
N LEU A 309 6.36 -18.29 -11.62
CA LEU A 309 5.07 -18.82 -12.06
C LEU A 309 4.37 -17.87 -13.06
N ILE A 310 4.31 -16.57 -12.75
CA ILE A 310 3.70 -15.57 -13.63
C ILE A 310 4.48 -15.44 -14.93
N ALA A 311 5.82 -15.41 -14.88
CA ALA A 311 6.68 -15.30 -16.05
C ALA A 311 6.48 -16.49 -17.01
N THR A 312 6.46 -17.72 -16.49
CA THR A 312 6.15 -18.93 -17.27
C THR A 312 4.78 -18.79 -17.93
N TYR A 313 3.75 -18.41 -17.17
CA TYR A 313 2.40 -18.27 -17.69
C TYR A 313 2.29 -17.23 -18.81
N LEU A 314 2.91 -16.05 -18.63
CA LEU A 314 2.91 -14.99 -19.62
C LEU A 314 3.67 -15.38 -20.89
N ARG A 315 4.84 -16.01 -20.76
CA ARG A 315 5.60 -16.51 -21.90
C ARG A 315 4.80 -17.52 -22.71
N ASP A 316 4.15 -18.47 -22.04
CA ASP A 316 3.32 -19.48 -22.71
C ASP A 316 2.14 -18.83 -23.45
N LEU A 317 1.53 -17.79 -22.87
CA LEU A 317 0.48 -17.00 -23.53
C LEU A 317 0.99 -16.24 -24.76
N VAL A 318 2.14 -15.56 -24.66
CA VAL A 318 2.76 -14.81 -25.77
C VAL A 318 3.07 -15.75 -26.93
N SER A 319 3.68 -16.90 -26.61
CA SER A 319 3.97 -17.95 -27.60
C SER A 319 2.70 -18.49 -28.25
N THR A 320 1.65 -18.77 -27.45
CA THR A 320 0.38 -19.30 -27.96
C THR A 320 -0.38 -18.28 -28.81
N ALA A 321 -0.30 -17.00 -28.46
CA ALA A 321 -0.95 -15.91 -29.18
C ALA A 321 -0.24 -15.53 -30.50
N GLY A 322 1.00 -15.99 -30.71
CA GLY A 322 1.80 -15.67 -31.89
C GLY A 322 2.20 -14.19 -31.97
N VAL A 323 2.39 -13.53 -30.82
CA VAL A 323 2.81 -12.12 -30.75
C VAL A 323 4.33 -12.07 -30.61
N GLU A 324 5.03 -11.96 -31.74
CA GLU A 324 6.50 -12.04 -31.78
C GLU A 324 7.20 -10.78 -31.24
N ASP A 325 6.52 -9.63 -31.22
CA ASP A 325 7.10 -8.34 -30.80
C ASP A 325 7.00 -8.07 -29.29
N LEU A 326 6.57 -9.06 -28.48
CA LEU A 326 6.39 -8.90 -27.04
C LEU A 326 7.40 -9.74 -26.26
N GLU A 327 8.25 -9.05 -25.50
CA GLU A 327 9.24 -9.68 -24.62
C GLU A 327 8.74 -9.78 -23.18
N VAL A 328 9.02 -10.90 -22.51
CA VAL A 328 8.73 -11.11 -21.08
C VAL A 328 10.03 -11.04 -20.29
N GLY A 329 10.13 -10.09 -19.37
CA GLY A 329 11.28 -9.93 -18.48
C GLY A 329 10.91 -10.12 -17.01
N VAL A 330 11.86 -10.61 -16.20
CA VAL A 330 11.73 -10.73 -14.75
C VAL A 330 12.77 -9.84 -14.07
N VAL A 331 12.31 -8.98 -13.16
CA VAL A 331 13.18 -8.11 -12.35
C VAL A 331 13.27 -8.67 -10.94
N GLN A 332 14.49 -8.88 -10.44
CA GLN A 332 14.75 -9.40 -9.10
C GLN A 332 15.68 -8.45 -8.33
N THR A 333 15.68 -8.58 -7.00
CA THR A 333 16.67 -7.94 -6.13
C THR A 333 17.72 -8.96 -5.70
N ALA A 334 18.78 -8.52 -5.01
CA ALA A 334 19.80 -9.41 -4.47
C ALA A 334 19.28 -10.40 -3.41
N TYR A 335 18.06 -10.21 -2.89
CA TYR A 335 17.43 -11.15 -1.95
C TYR A 335 16.82 -12.38 -2.62
N ALA A 336 16.77 -12.41 -3.96
CA ALA A 336 16.26 -13.54 -4.70
C ALA A 336 17.16 -14.77 -4.54
N ASN A 337 16.55 -15.95 -4.45
CA ASN A 337 17.27 -17.20 -4.41
C ASN A 337 17.98 -17.46 -5.76
N GLY A 338 19.27 -17.77 -5.74
CA GLY A 338 20.04 -18.00 -6.98
C GLY A 338 19.43 -19.06 -7.91
N SER A 339 18.74 -20.07 -7.36
CA SER A 339 18.06 -21.09 -8.16
C SER A 339 16.86 -20.54 -8.93
N SER A 340 16.17 -19.52 -8.43
CA SER A 340 15.09 -18.86 -9.19
C SER A 340 15.65 -18.09 -10.37
N THR A 341 16.77 -17.37 -10.18
CA THR A 341 17.49 -16.70 -11.27
C THR A 341 18.02 -17.68 -12.31
N SER A 342 18.58 -18.82 -11.89
CA SER A 342 18.99 -19.88 -12.82
C SER A 342 17.81 -20.44 -13.59
N TYR A 343 16.68 -20.73 -12.94
CA TYR A 343 15.47 -21.19 -13.63
C TYR A 343 15.00 -20.19 -14.70
N ILE A 344 14.98 -18.90 -14.38
CA ILE A 344 14.60 -17.85 -15.33
C ILE A 344 15.55 -17.82 -16.54
N LYS A 345 16.87 -17.94 -16.33
CA LYS A 345 17.86 -17.86 -17.43
C LYS A 345 17.92 -19.12 -18.28
N ASP A 346 17.83 -20.27 -17.63
CA ASP A 346 18.16 -21.56 -18.23
C ASP A 346 16.91 -22.31 -18.71
N THR A 347 15.72 -21.93 -18.23
CA THR A 347 14.44 -22.61 -18.53
C THR A 347 13.36 -21.70 -19.10
N LEU A 348 13.36 -20.39 -18.78
CA LEU A 348 12.34 -19.48 -19.27
C LEU A 348 12.64 -18.89 -20.64
#